data_AF-Q6N2F7-F1
#
_entry.id   AF-Q6N2F7-F1
#
_cell.length_a   1.000
_cell.length_b   1.000
_cell.length_c   1.000
_cell.angle_alpha   90.00
_cell.angle_beta   90.00
_cell.angle_gamma   90.00
#
_symmetry.space_group_name_H-M   'P 1'
#
loop_
_entity.id
_entity.type
_entity.pdbx_description
1 polymer ?
#
loop_
_entity_poly.entity_id
_entity_poly.type
_entity_poly.pdbx_seq_one_letter_code
_entity_poly.pdbx_strand_id
1 'polypeptide(L)'
;MTISRTKASAEAGIKQALEERFAMGDRVCMSPLGAERHPRYAEQRGTVVGLSRYPSVVRIQLDRSRTPVALHKDYLMLVEASS
;
A
#
# COMPACT_ATOMS: atom_id res chain seq x y z
N MET A 1 -27.74 21.16 23.03
CA MET A 1 -26.31 21.46 23.24
C MET A 1 -25.49 20.25 22.78
N THR A 2 -24.48 20.52 21.98
CA THR A 2 -23.74 19.64 21.07
C THR A 2 -23.03 18.48 21.77
N ILE A 3 -23.27 17.24 21.31
CA ILE A 3 -22.52 16.05 21.73
C ILE A 3 -21.29 15.96 20.83
N SER A 4 -20.17 16.51 21.29
CA SER A 4 -18.86 16.36 20.65
C SER A 4 -18.37 14.92 20.86
N ARG A 5 -18.68 14.02 19.91
CA ARG A 5 -18.26 12.61 19.94
C ARG A 5 -17.20 12.36 18.87
N THR A 6 -16.02 11.89 19.34
CA THR A 6 -15.05 11.03 18.63
C THR A 6 -14.37 11.54 17.36
N LYS A 7 -13.27 12.30 17.52
CA LYS A 7 -12.22 12.44 16.48
C LYS A 7 -11.12 11.37 16.58
N ALA A 8 -10.92 10.77 17.76
CA ALA A 8 -9.82 9.83 18.04
C ALA A 8 -10.04 8.40 17.49
N SER A 9 -11.28 7.96 17.26
CA SER A 9 -11.55 6.60 16.80
C SER A 9 -11.31 6.41 15.29
N ALA A 10 -11.34 7.50 14.51
CA ALA A 10 -11.07 7.45 13.07
C ALA A 10 -9.57 7.29 12.79
N GLU A 11 -8.70 7.97 13.54
CA GLU A 11 -7.24 7.85 13.37
C GLU A 11 -6.68 6.50 13.80
N ALA A 12 -7.25 5.87 14.84
CA ALA A 12 -6.85 4.54 15.27
C ALA A 12 -7.25 3.46 14.25
N GLY A 13 -8.43 3.60 13.61
CA GLY A 13 -8.85 2.73 12.50
C GLY A 13 -7.97 2.87 11.25
N ILE A 14 -7.52 4.10 10.96
CA ILE A 14 -6.55 4.34 9.87
C ILE A 14 -5.18 3.74 10.21
N LYS A 15 -4.72 3.82 11.47
CA LYS A 15 -3.45 3.24 11.93
C LYS A 15 -3.46 1.71 11.93
N GLN A 16 -4.56 1.08 12.34
CA GLN A 16 -4.69 -0.38 12.38
C GLN A 16 -4.86 -0.97 10.97
N ALA A 17 -5.57 -0.28 10.06
CA ALA A 17 -5.57 -0.60 8.63
C ALA A 17 -4.20 -0.32 7.95
N LEU A 18 -3.33 0.49 8.56
CA LEU A 18 -1.99 0.81 8.05
C LEU A 18 -0.97 -0.30 8.30
N GLU A 19 -1.18 -1.12 9.33
CA GLU A 19 -0.24 -2.17 9.73
C GLU A 19 -0.49 -3.48 8.98
N GLU A 20 -1.71 -3.71 8.51
CA GLU A 20 -2.15 -4.81 7.61
C GLU A 20 -2.53 -4.30 6.20
N ARG A 21 -1.70 -3.41 5.65
CA ARG A 21 -2.11 -2.45 4.60
C ARG A 21 -2.38 -3.02 3.20
N PHE A 22 -1.96 -4.25 2.95
CA PHE A 22 -1.96 -4.84 1.61
C PHE A 22 -2.30 -6.32 1.67
N ALA A 23 -3.34 -6.71 0.94
CA ALA A 23 -3.73 -8.09 0.69
C ALA A 23 -3.30 -8.52 -0.73
N MET A 24 -3.21 -9.83 -0.96
CA MET A 24 -3.03 -10.33 -2.33
C MET A 24 -4.23 -9.93 -3.20
N GLY A 25 -3.96 -9.46 -4.41
CA GLY A 25 -4.99 -8.96 -5.34
C GLY A 25 -5.17 -7.44 -5.28
N ASP A 26 -4.73 -6.76 -4.21
CA ASP A 26 -4.84 -5.31 -4.09
C ASP A 26 -4.11 -4.59 -5.22
N ARG A 27 -4.74 -3.55 -5.76
CA ARG A 27 -4.12 -2.64 -6.72
C ARG A 27 -3.40 -1.54 -5.98
N VAL A 28 -2.14 -1.33 -6.34
CA VAL A 28 -1.25 -0.39 -5.68
C VAL A 28 -0.51 0.47 -6.71
N CYS A 29 -0.04 1.63 -6.28
CA CYS A 29 0.88 2.50 -7.01
C CYS A 29 2.03 2.96 -6.10
N MET A 30 2.99 3.69 -6.65
CA MET A 30 4.07 4.28 -5.85
C MET A 30 3.53 5.43 -4.98
N SER A 31 3.93 5.45 -3.72
CA SER A 31 3.82 6.65 -2.88
C SER A 31 4.82 7.72 -3.36
N PRO A 32 4.70 8.99 -2.94
CA PRO A 32 5.69 10.02 -3.28
C PRO A 32 7.12 9.63 -2.90
N LEU A 33 7.31 9.03 -1.72
CA LEU A 33 8.60 8.51 -1.27
C LEU A 33 9.08 7.34 -2.15
N GLY A 34 8.15 6.45 -2.52
CA GLY A 34 8.43 5.34 -3.43
C GLY A 34 8.84 5.82 -4.82
N ALA A 35 8.17 6.85 -5.35
CA ALA A 35 8.47 7.46 -6.63
C ALA A 35 9.82 8.18 -6.63
N GLU A 36 10.18 8.87 -5.54
CA GLU A 36 11.49 9.50 -5.37
C GLU A 36 12.62 8.47 -5.36
N ARG A 37 12.45 7.35 -4.63
CA ARG A 37 13.44 6.27 -4.54
C ARG A 37 13.46 5.34 -5.75
N HIS A 38 12.34 5.21 -6.45
CA HIS A 38 12.18 4.36 -7.64
C HIS A 38 11.53 5.14 -8.79
N PRO A 39 12.24 6.09 -9.43
CA PRO A 39 11.69 6.92 -10.50
C PRO A 39 11.13 6.11 -11.67
N ARG A 40 11.75 4.97 -11.97
CA ARG A 40 11.31 4.04 -13.04
C ARG A 40 9.90 3.48 -12.81
N TYR A 41 9.45 3.43 -11.56
CA TYR A 41 8.15 2.88 -11.17
C TYR A 41 7.15 3.95 -10.75
N ALA A 42 7.56 5.23 -10.71
CA ALA A 42 6.76 6.33 -10.18
C ALA A 42 5.34 6.41 -10.79
N GLU A 43 5.22 6.20 -12.10
CA GLU A 43 3.95 6.26 -12.83
C GLU A 43 3.28 4.89 -13.02
N GLN A 44 3.87 3.83 -12.45
CA GLN A 44 3.38 2.47 -12.64
C GLN A 44 2.39 2.09 -11.55
N ARG A 45 1.40 1.31 -11.98
CA ARG A 45 0.49 0.58 -11.09
C ARG A 45 0.88 -0.89 -11.10
N GLY A 46 0.47 -1.59 -10.06
CA GLY A 46 0.68 -3.02 -9.96
C GLY A 46 -0.33 -3.67 -9.04
N THR A 47 -0.26 -4.99 -8.99
CA THR A 47 -1.10 -5.82 -8.14
C THR A 47 -0.22 -6.50 -7.10
N VAL A 48 -0.67 -6.56 -5.85
CA VAL A 48 0.02 -7.35 -4.82
C VAL A 48 -0.13 -8.83 -5.16
N VAL A 49 0.99 -9.51 -5.41
CA VAL A 49 1.05 -10.94 -5.74
C VAL A 49 1.69 -11.78 -4.64
N GLY A 50 2.15 -11.13 -3.58
CA GLY A 50 2.46 -11.84 -2.35
C GLY A 50 3.02 -10.98 -1.25
N LEU A 51 2.92 -11.50 -0.04
CA LEU A 51 3.50 -10.94 1.16
C LEU A 51 4.79 -11.70 1.45
N SER A 52 5.85 -10.98 1.81
CA SER A 52 7.11 -11.61 2.20
C SER A 52 7.07 -12.04 3.67
N ARG A 53 8.03 -12.89 4.07
CA ARG A 53 8.24 -13.25 5.49
C ARG A 53 8.55 -12.03 6.37
N TYR A 54 9.05 -10.96 5.78
CA TYR A 54 9.24 -9.67 6.43
C TYR A 54 7.97 -8.82 6.26
N PRO A 55 7.32 -8.38 7.36
CA PRO A 55 6.03 -7.69 7.30
C PRO A 55 6.11 -6.31 6.61
N SER A 56 7.31 -5.78 6.44
CA SER A 56 7.53 -4.51 5.76
C SER A 56 7.70 -4.63 4.25
N VAL A 57 7.79 -5.85 3.71
CA VAL A 57 8.08 -6.10 2.29
C VAL A 57 6.87 -6.73 1.60
N VAL A 58 6.44 -6.11 0.50
CA VAL A 58 5.33 -6.56 -0.32
C VAL A 58 5.84 -6.86 -1.73
N ARG A 59 5.43 -7.99 -2.30
CA ARG A 59 5.71 -8.33 -3.69
C ARG A 59 4.56 -7.88 -4.57
N ILE A 60 4.87 -7.05 -5.55
CA ILE A 60 3.90 -6.52 -6.50
C ILE A 60 4.28 -6.91 -7.92
N GLN A 61 3.31 -7.26 -8.72
CA GLN A 61 3.45 -7.39 -10.16
C GLN A 61 3.09 -6.05 -10.78
N LEU A 62 4.09 -5.31 -11.28
CA LEU A 62 3.86 -4.07 -12.02
C LEU A 62 3.25 -4.39 -13.39
N ASP A 63 2.31 -3.57 -13.86
CA ASP A 63 1.56 -3.83 -15.11
C ASP A 63 2.47 -3.91 -16.34
N ARG A 64 3.57 -3.14 -16.34
CA ARG A 64 4.54 -3.09 -17.44
C ARG A 64 5.72 -4.05 -17.24
N SER A 65 5.74 -4.82 -16.16
CA SER A 65 6.77 -5.83 -15.87
C SER A 65 6.16 -7.23 -15.96
N ARG A 66 6.96 -8.21 -16.38
CA ARG A 66 6.61 -9.64 -16.29
C ARG A 66 7.10 -10.30 -15.01
N THR A 67 7.98 -9.62 -14.27
CA THR A 67 8.55 -10.13 -13.02
C THR A 67 8.00 -9.35 -11.82
N PRO A 68 7.61 -10.05 -10.73
CA PRO A 68 7.25 -9.40 -9.48
C PRO A 68 8.45 -8.66 -8.89
N VAL A 69 8.20 -7.50 -8.28
CA VAL A 69 9.21 -6.72 -7.54
C VAL A 69 8.84 -6.68 -6.06
N ALA A 70 9.84 -6.82 -5.19
CA ALA A 70 9.68 -6.70 -3.76
C ALA A 70 10.01 -5.27 -3.33
N LEU A 71 9.06 -4.59 -2.67
CA LEU A 71 9.20 -3.20 -2.25
C LEU A 71 8.78 -3.04 -0.78
N HIS A 72 9.30 -1.99 -0.16
CA HIS A 72 8.87 -1.62 1.19
C HIS A 72 7.43 -1.11 1.15
N LYS A 73 6.61 -1.49 2.13
CA LYS A 73 5.19 -1.11 2.20
C LYS A 73 4.96 0.40 2.16
N ASP A 74 5.88 1.20 2.72
CA ASP A 74 5.79 2.68 2.70
C ASP A 74 6.05 3.29 1.32
N TYR A 75 6.65 2.55 0.40
CA TYR A 75 6.83 2.99 -0.98
C TYR A 75 5.57 2.77 -1.81
N LEU A 76 4.54 2.14 -1.24
CA LEU A 76 3.32 1.77 -1.93
C LEU A 76 2.13 2.52 -1.34
N MET A 77 1.15 2.75 -2.19
CA MET A 77 -0.15 3.29 -1.81
C MET A 77 -1.23 2.41 -2.41
N LEU A 78 -2.24 2.08 -1.60
CA LEU A 78 -3.41 1.33 -2.05
C LEU A 78 -4.25 2.20 -2.99
N VAL A 79 -4.63 1.64 -4.13
CA VAL A 79 -5.49 2.26 -5.14
C VAL A 79 -6.86 1.61 -5.11
N GLU A 80 -6.92 0.28 -5.10
CA GLU A 80 -8.16 -0.50 -5.01
C GLU A 80 -7.93 -1.74 -4.15
N ALA A 81 -8.82 -1.98 -3.20
CA ALA A 81 -8.79 -3.18 -2.38
C ALA A 81 -9.44 -4.35 -3.15
N SER A 82 -8.82 -5.53 -3.09
CA SER A 82 -9.41 -6.77 -3.54
C SER A 82 -10.40 -7.24 -2.47
N SER A 83 -11.69 -6.92 -2.65
CA SER A 83 -12.78 -7.44 -1.80
C SER A 83 -12.98 -8.94 -1.95
#